data_AF-A0A6G1EY82-F1
#
_entry.id   AF-A0A6G1EY82-F1
#
_cell.length_a   1.000
_cell.length_b   1.000
_cell.length_c   1.000
_cell.angle_alpha   90.00
_cell.angle_beta   90.00
_cell.angle_gamma   90.00
#
_symmetry.space_group_name_H-M   'P 1'
#
loop_
_entity.id
_entity.type
_entity.pdbx_description
1 polymer ?
#
loop_
_entity_poly.entity_id
_entity_poly.type
_entity_poly.pdbx_seq_one_letter_code
_entity_poly.pdbx_strand_id
1 'polypeptide(L)'
;MVAIAAHASWLLHHLDIKSAFLNGDLSEEVYVEQPPGFAIKGKKHLVYRLDKALYGQRQAPWVWNEKLDASLLALGFTSCTTEHGVYTRVALVIIGSWWESM
;
A
#
# COMPACT_ATOMS: atom_id res chain seq x y z
N MET A 1 16.05 -7.58 -11.82
CA MET A 1 16.70 -8.09 -10.58
C MET A 1 16.67 -9.61 -10.32
N VAL A 2 15.61 -10.38 -10.65
CA VAL A 2 15.47 -11.80 -10.27
C VAL A 2 16.65 -12.69 -10.67
N ALA A 3 17.17 -12.52 -11.89
CA ALA A 3 18.34 -13.28 -12.37
C ALA A 3 19.61 -13.02 -11.56
N ILE A 4 19.80 -11.79 -11.06
CA ILE A 4 20.94 -11.42 -10.22
C ILE A 4 20.80 -12.03 -8.83
N ALA A 5 19.60 -11.96 -8.24
CA ALA A 5 19.31 -12.61 -6.96
C ALA A 5 19.53 -14.13 -7.04
N ALA A 6 19.08 -14.77 -8.12
CA ALA A 6 19.31 -16.20 -8.35
C ALA A 6 20.81 -16.53 -8.50
N HIS A 7 21.56 -15.72 -9.25
CA HIS A 7 23.00 -15.90 -9.41
C HIS A 7 23.76 -15.70 -8.09
N ALA A 8 23.37 -14.72 -7.28
CA ALA A 8 23.96 -14.41 -5.98
C ALA A 8 23.44 -15.30 -4.84
N SER A 9 22.55 -16.26 -5.13
CA SER A 9 21.89 -17.10 -4.11
C SER A 9 21.18 -16.30 -3.01
N TRP A 10 20.61 -15.14 -3.37
CA TRP A 10 19.82 -14.31 -2.48
C TRP A 10 18.41 -14.86 -2.33
N LEU A 11 17.85 -14.74 -1.13
CA LEU A 11 16.48 -15.13 -0.84
C LEU A 11 15.55 -14.05 -1.41
N LEU A 12 14.66 -14.46 -2.29
CA LEU A 12 13.69 -13.59 -2.93
C LEU A 12 12.29 -13.82 -2.35
N HIS A 13 11.67 -12.76 -1.84
CA HIS A 13 10.26 -12.77 -1.46
C HIS A 13 9.45 -11.85 -2.35
N HIS A 14 8.39 -12.40 -2.91
CA HIS A 14 7.35 -11.63 -3.59
C HIS A 14 6.21 -11.40 -2.61
N LEU A 15 5.88 -10.14 -2.35
CA LEU A 15 4.91 -9.77 -1.33
C LEU A 15 3.63 -9.26 -1.99
N ASP A 16 2.56 -10.05 -1.89
CA ASP A 16 1.20 -9.67 -2.25
C ASP A 16 0.39 -9.37 -0.98
N ILE A 17 0.09 -8.09 -0.76
CA ILE A 17 -0.57 -7.62 0.48
C ILE A 17 -2.05 -7.42 0.23
N LYS A 18 -2.85 -8.30 0.82
CA LYS A 18 -4.30 -8.15 0.85
C LYS A 18 -4.70 -6.91 1.64
N SER A 19 -5.67 -6.16 1.11
CA SER A 19 -6.22 -4.96 1.75
C SER A 19 -5.19 -3.86 2.01
N ALA A 20 -4.14 -3.80 1.20
CA ALA A 20 -3.10 -2.77 1.22
C ALA A 20 -3.62 -1.35 1.47
N PHE A 21 -4.68 -0.94 0.77
CA PHE A 21 -5.25 0.40 0.89
C PHE A 21 -5.82 0.73 2.27
N LEU A 22 -6.34 -0.27 3.01
CA LEU A 22 -6.87 -0.06 4.36
C LEU A 22 -5.76 0.23 5.39
N ASN A 23 -4.51 -0.01 5.04
CA ASN A 23 -3.36 0.30 5.89
C ASN A 23 -2.78 1.69 5.60
N GLY A 24 -3.19 2.33 4.50
CA GLY A 24 -2.80 3.70 4.18
C GLY A 24 -3.52 4.71 5.07
N ASP A 25 -2.75 5.54 5.78
CA ASP A 25 -3.27 6.63 6.60
C ASP A 25 -3.59 7.83 5.69
N LEU A 26 -4.87 8.23 5.63
CA LEU A 26 -5.25 9.43 4.87
C LEU A 26 -4.78 10.68 5.62
N SER A 27 -3.88 11.44 4.99
CA SER A 27 -3.48 12.77 5.48
C SER A 27 -4.55 13.83 5.22
N GLU A 28 -5.40 13.61 4.23
CA GLU A 28 -6.49 14.51 3.84
C GLU A 28 -7.83 14.07 4.45
N GLU A 29 -8.67 15.05 4.80
CA GLU A 29 -10.05 14.77 5.23
C GLU A 29 -10.92 14.40 4.02
N VAL A 30 -11.12 13.10 3.81
CA VAL A 30 -12.01 12.58 2.78
C VAL A 30 -13.36 12.24 3.40
N TYR A 31 -14.43 12.75 2.82
CA TYR A 31 -15.81 12.41 3.20
C TYR A 31 -16.49 11.63 2.09
N VAL A 32 -17.30 10.65 2.47
CA VAL A 32 -18.13 9.85 1.55
C VAL A 32 -19.58 9.90 1.96
N GLU A 33 -20.46 9.81 0.97
CA GLU A 33 -21.89 9.63 1.21
C GLU A 33 -22.15 8.32 1.95
N GLN A 34 -23.27 8.27 2.67
CA GLN A 34 -23.68 7.07 3.37
C GLN A 34 -23.92 5.93 2.37
N PRO A 35 -23.21 4.79 2.49
CA PRO A 35 -23.38 3.70 1.55
C PRO A 35 -24.78 3.09 1.65
N PRO A 36 -25.28 2.48 0.58
CA PRO A 36 -26.55 1.76 0.58
C PRO A 36 -26.58 0.73 1.74
N GLY A 37 -27.62 0.76 2.56
CA GLY A 37 -27.76 -0.11 3.73
C GLY A 37 -27.24 0.46 5.06
N PHE A 38 -26.45 1.53 5.03
CA PHE A 38 -26.01 2.26 6.24
C PHE A 38 -26.69 3.62 6.41
N ALA A 39 -27.50 4.04 5.43
CA ALA A 39 -28.21 5.31 5.49
C ALA A 39 -29.22 5.36 6.64
N ILE A 40 -29.04 6.30 7.57
CA ILE A 40 -29.95 6.47 8.71
C ILE A 40 -31.17 7.32 8.29
N LYS A 41 -32.38 6.83 8.59
CA LYS A 41 -33.64 7.52 8.27
C LYS A 41 -33.66 8.91 8.92
N GLY A 42 -33.90 9.95 8.12
CA GLY A 42 -33.90 11.36 8.57
C GLY A 42 -32.51 12.03 8.62
N LYS A 43 -31.43 11.29 8.40
CA LYS A 43 -30.05 11.81 8.44
C LYS A 43 -29.31 11.70 7.10
N LYS A 44 -30.04 11.68 5.98
CA LYS A 44 -29.45 11.52 4.63
C LYS A 44 -28.43 12.60 4.25
N HIS A 45 -28.46 13.76 4.89
CA HIS A 45 -27.53 14.86 4.66
C HIS A 45 -26.16 14.66 5.35
N LEU A 46 -26.02 13.64 6.20
CA LEU A 46 -24.74 13.34 6.85
C LEU A 46 -23.82 12.55 5.91
N VAL A 47 -22.53 12.78 6.09
CA VAL A 47 -21.43 12.09 5.40
C VAL A 47 -20.56 11.36 6.43
N TYR A 48 -19.86 10.32 6.00
CA TYR A 48 -18.85 9.64 6.81
C TYR A 48 -17.47 10.20 6.48
N ARG A 49 -16.66 10.45 7.50
CA ARG A 49 -15.24 10.73 7.31
C ARG A 49 -14.48 9.41 7.21
N LEU A 50 -13.59 9.31 6.24
CA LEU A 50 -12.70 8.17 6.09
C LEU A 50 -11.40 8.42 6.85
N ASP A 51 -11.10 7.53 7.79
CA ASP A 51 -9.81 7.56 8.48
C ASP A 51 -8.73 6.72 7.74
N LYS A 52 -9.14 5.88 6.77
CA LYS A 52 -8.28 4.99 5.97
C LYS A 52 -8.60 5.08 4.49
N ALA A 53 -7.61 4.86 3.64
CA ALA A 53 -7.80 4.90 2.20
C ALA A 53 -8.70 3.74 1.73
N LEU A 54 -9.64 4.04 0.84
CA LEU A 54 -10.54 3.07 0.23
C LEU A 54 -10.11 2.74 -1.19
N TYR A 55 -10.53 1.57 -1.65
CA TYR A 55 -10.35 1.15 -3.04
C TYR A 55 -10.98 2.16 -4.01
N GLY A 56 -10.33 2.40 -5.15
CA GLY A 56 -10.79 3.32 -6.19
C GLY A 56 -10.49 4.80 -5.92
N GLN A 57 -9.94 5.15 -4.76
CA GLN A 57 -9.40 6.50 -4.53
C GLN A 57 -8.10 6.67 -5.30
N ARG A 58 -7.97 7.79 -6.03
CA ARG A 58 -6.78 8.09 -6.85
C ARG A 58 -5.49 8.13 -6.02
N GLN A 59 -5.59 8.53 -4.75
CA GLN A 59 -4.47 8.66 -3.82
C GLN A 59 -4.16 7.39 -3.03
N ALA A 60 -5.06 6.40 -2.99
CA ALA A 60 -4.85 5.18 -2.19
C ALA A 60 -3.56 4.42 -2.52
N PRO A 61 -3.15 4.27 -3.80
CA PRO A 61 -1.87 3.66 -4.14
C PRO A 61 -0.66 4.44 -3.60
N TRP A 62 -0.72 5.76 -3.64
CA TRP A 62 0.37 6.63 -3.18
C TRP A 62 0.54 6.57 -1.67
N VAL A 63 -0.56 6.71 -0.93
CA VAL A 63 -0.57 6.65 0.54
C VAL A 63 -0.11 5.28 1.03
N TRP A 64 -0.54 4.21 0.37
CA TRP A 64 -0.06 2.87 0.69
C TRP A 64 1.45 2.72 0.41
N ASN A 65 1.96 3.30 -0.69
CA ASN A 65 3.38 3.17 -1.03
C ASN A 65 4.27 3.84 -0.01
N GLU A 66 3.89 5.04 0.41
CA GLU A 66 4.59 5.79 1.46
C GLU A 66 4.60 5.00 2.78
N LYS A 67 3.46 4.41 3.16
CA LYS A 67 3.37 3.59 4.38
C LYS A 67 4.25 2.33 4.31
N LEU A 68 4.26 1.65 3.17
CA LEU A 68 5.06 0.45 2.94
C LEU A 68 6.55 0.78 2.96
N ASP A 69 6.98 1.84 2.26
CA ASP A 69 8.36 2.31 2.22
C ASP A 69 8.85 2.65 3.64
N ALA A 70 8.11 3.48 4.36
CA ALA A 70 8.46 3.84 5.75
C ALA A 70 8.57 2.61 6.66
N SER A 71 7.69 1.62 6.49
CA SER A 71 7.71 0.38 7.28
C SER A 71 8.92 -0.50 6.95
N LEU A 72 9.26 -0.65 5.67
CA LEU A 72 10.42 -1.44 5.23
C LEU A 72 11.74 -0.77 5.64
N LEU A 73 11.83 0.56 5.51
CA LEU A 73 12.97 1.33 5.99
C LEU A 73 13.15 1.19 7.51
N ALA A 74 12.06 1.25 8.29
CA ALA A 74 12.10 1.04 9.74
C ALA A 74 12.55 -0.39 10.12
N LEU A 75 12.27 -1.38 9.27
CA LEU A 75 12.76 -2.76 9.41
C LEU A 75 14.22 -2.93 8.95
N GLY A 76 14.90 -1.86 8.53
CA GLY A 76 16.29 -1.86 8.11
C GLY A 76 16.51 -2.36 6.68
N PHE A 77 15.48 -2.34 5.84
CA PHE A 77 15.67 -2.54 4.40
C PHE A 77 16.14 -1.24 3.74
N THR A 78 16.82 -1.37 2.60
CA THR A 78 17.22 -0.25 1.76
C THR A 78 16.47 -0.34 0.43
N SER A 79 15.82 0.76 0.02
CA SER A 79 15.15 0.84 -1.26
C SER A 79 16.16 0.88 -2.41
N CYS A 80 15.83 0.20 -3.51
CA CYS A 80 16.64 0.22 -4.71
C CYS A 80 16.40 1.51 -5.49
N THR A 81 17.46 2.26 -5.81
CA THR A 81 17.36 3.52 -6.56
C THR A 81 17.04 3.31 -8.04
N THR A 82 17.30 2.11 -8.57
CA THR A 82 17.13 1.80 -10.01
C THR A 82 15.80 1.10 -10.32
N GLU A 83 15.25 0.32 -9.39
CA GLU A 83 13.98 -0.38 -9.55
C GLU A 83 13.03 -0.03 -8.39
N HIS A 84 11.98 0.74 -8.67
CA HIS A 84 10.99 1.12 -7.65
C HIS A 84 10.22 -0.11 -7.14
N GLY A 85 9.92 -0.14 -5.84
CA GLY A 85 9.21 -1.26 -5.21
C GLY A 85 10.11 -2.46 -4.87
N VAL A 86 11.43 -2.33 -5.06
CA VAL A 86 12.38 -3.37 -4.66
C VAL A 86 13.25 -2.92 -3.49
N TYR A 87 13.35 -3.80 -2.49
CA TYR A 87 14.03 -3.55 -1.24
C TYR A 87 15.03 -4.65 -0.95
N THR A 88 16.19 -4.28 -0.42
CA THR A 88 17.26 -5.23 -0.11
C THR A 88 17.70 -5.09 1.34
N ARG A 89 18.06 -6.22 1.96
CA ARG A 89 18.68 -6.27 3.27
C ARG A 89 19.60 -7.48 3.35
N VAL A 90 20.91 -7.24 3.35
CA VAL A 90 21.95 -8.28 3.34
C VAL A 90 21.77 -9.22 2.13
N ALA A 91 21.23 -10.43 2.32
CA ALA A 91 21.00 -11.43 1.27
C ALA A 91 19.50 -11.63 0.97
N LEU A 92 18.64 -10.76 1.50
CA LEU A 92 17.19 -10.80 1.31
C LEU A 92 16.75 -9.70 0.35
N VAL A 93 15.99 -10.07 -0.67
CA VAL A 93 15.35 -9.16 -1.61
C VAL A 93 13.84 -9.30 -1.48
N ILE A 94 13.16 -8.18 -1.27
CA ILE A 94 11.69 -8.08 -1.28
C ILE A 94 11.27 -7.31 -2.52
N ILE A 95 10.43 -7.93 -3.33
CA ILE A 95 9.74 -7.27 -4.44
C ILE A 95 8.28 -7.09 -4.01
N GLY A 96 7.84 -5.83 -3.91
CA GLY A 96 6.42 -5.49 -3.79
C GLY A 96 5.88 -5.23 -5.18
N SER A 97 5.00 -6.10 -5.69
CA SER A 97 4.31 -5.82 -6.95
C SER A 97 3.26 -4.74 -6.73
N TRP A 98 3.47 -3.63 -7.42
CA TRP A 98 2.44 -2.63 -7.70
C TRP A 98 1.83 -3.00 -9.04
N TRP A 99 0.50 -3.05 -9.12
CA TRP A 99 -0.30 -3.40 -10.30
C TRP A 99 -0.65 -4.89 -10.43
N GLU A 100 -1.67 -5.33 -9.70
CA GLU A 100 -2.58 -6.36 -10.20
C GLU A 100 -3.89 -6.30 -9.40
N SER A 101 -4.73 -5.33 -9.76
CA SER A 101 -6.20 -5.34 -9.65
C SER A 101 -6.67 -3.95 -10.07
N MET A 102 -6.69 -3.73 -11.38
CA MET A 102 -7.70 -2.90 -12.05
C MET A 102 -8.46 -3.81 -12.99
#